data_AF-A0A928F9F8-F1
#
_entry.id   AF-A0A928F9F8-F1
#
_cell.length_a   1.000
_cell.length_b   1.000
_cell.length_c   1.000
_cell.angle_alpha   90.00
_cell.angle_beta   90.00
_cell.angle_gamma   90.00
#
_symmetry.space_group_name_H-M   'P 1'
#
loop_
_entity.id
_entity.type
_entity.pdbx_description
1 polymer ?
#
loop_
_entity_poly.entity_id
_entity_poly.type
_entity_poly.pdbx_seq_one_letter_code
_entity_poly.pdbx_strand_id
1 'polypeptide(L)'
;MNDFFVSMALVDYIPVFFFAAAVFILLRDLYGHMDKGAFALFSAGVIDVTLAGALKATWKLLYAAGVCNFEALDAMFFPVQSIGFLLAGAGLLTMLLQKRSGTALAAVAPPLFTGTFVFVGLMVAGLGVMDAVLCILAAKRKKPWLIAIFALSFVCSLCMGYLSSQDFAETSMNWIAEGINVVGQGTLLLGVWLLHKNGLAEWQKQGGRCA
;
A
#
# COMPACT_ATOMS: atom_id res chain seq x y z
N MET A 1 -9.67 -29.65 13.17
CA MET A 1 -9.84 -29.44 11.72
C MET A 1 -9.67 -27.95 11.52
N ASN A 2 -8.68 -27.55 10.73
CA ASN A 2 -8.18 -26.17 10.70
C ASN A 2 -9.28 -25.19 10.28
N ASP A 3 -9.63 -24.23 11.14
CA ASP A 3 -10.68 -23.23 10.93
C ASP A 3 -10.31 -22.11 9.93
N PHE A 4 -9.45 -22.42 8.94
CA PHE A 4 -9.25 -21.57 7.77
C PHE A 4 -10.24 -21.98 6.69
N PHE A 5 -11.39 -21.32 6.68
CA PHE A 5 -12.41 -21.54 5.65
C PHE A 5 -11.95 -20.98 4.31
N VAL A 6 -12.20 -21.72 3.22
CA VAL A 6 -11.98 -21.25 1.83
C VAL A 6 -12.65 -19.89 1.58
N SER A 7 -13.80 -19.64 2.22
CA SER A 7 -14.50 -18.34 2.16
C SER A 7 -13.69 -17.18 2.75
N MET A 8 -12.92 -17.41 3.80
CA MET A 8 -12.07 -16.40 4.42
C MET A 8 -10.89 -16.04 3.52
N ALA A 9 -10.24 -17.04 2.92
CA ALA A 9 -9.16 -16.82 1.95
C ALA A 9 -9.64 -16.10 0.67
N LEU A 10 -10.92 -16.20 0.32
CA LEU A 10 -11.50 -15.42 -0.78
C LEU A 10 -11.69 -13.94 -0.41
N VAL A 11 -12.01 -13.65 0.85
CA VAL A 11 -12.18 -12.28 1.35
C VAL A 11 -10.87 -11.51 1.33
N ASP A 12 -9.73 -12.17 1.53
CA ASP A 12 -8.38 -11.60 1.40
C ASP A 12 -8.09 -10.95 0.03
N TYR A 13 -8.76 -11.40 -1.04
CA TYR A 13 -8.58 -10.80 -2.37
C TYR A 13 -9.27 -9.44 -2.50
N ILE A 14 -10.30 -9.16 -1.70
CA ILE A 14 -11.03 -7.88 -1.73
C ILE A 14 -10.10 -6.70 -1.42
N PRO A 15 -9.35 -6.66 -0.30
CA PRO A 15 -8.45 -5.56 -0.02
C PRO A 15 -7.32 -5.47 -1.05
N VAL A 16 -6.83 -6.59 -1.59
CA VAL A 16 -5.82 -6.59 -2.68
C VAL A 16 -6.36 -5.91 -3.92
N PHE A 17 -7.61 -6.21 -4.31
CA PHE A 17 -8.26 -5.56 -5.44
C PHE A 17 -8.49 -4.07 -5.20
N PHE A 18 -8.93 -3.67 -4.00
CA PHE A 18 -9.12 -2.26 -3.65
C PHE A 18 -7.81 -1.49 -3.71
N PHE A 19 -6.73 -2.05 -3.15
CA PHE A 19 -5.41 -1.45 -3.24
C PHE A 19 -4.95 -1.34 -4.71
N ALA A 20 -5.05 -2.43 -5.48
CA ALA A 20 -4.67 -2.46 -6.90
C ALA A 20 -5.43 -1.41 -7.73
N ALA A 21 -6.74 -1.27 -7.51
CA ALA A 21 -7.55 -0.25 -8.17
C ALA A 21 -7.14 1.17 -7.76
N ALA A 22 -6.85 1.40 -6.47
CA ALA A 22 -6.39 2.69 -5.97
C ALA A 22 -5.05 3.09 -6.61
N VAL A 23 -4.05 2.20 -6.58
CA VAL A 23 -2.73 2.48 -7.15
C VAL A 23 -2.78 2.59 -8.68
N PHE A 24 -3.66 1.86 -9.35
CA PHE A 24 -3.86 2.04 -10.80
C PHE A 24 -4.35 3.45 -11.15
N ILE A 25 -5.32 3.98 -10.38
CA ILE A 25 -5.78 5.36 -10.53
C ILE A 25 -4.63 6.35 -10.28
N LEU A 26 -3.85 6.14 -9.21
CA LEU A 26 -2.70 7.00 -8.90
C LEU A 26 -1.61 6.95 -9.97
N LEU A 27 -1.29 5.76 -10.48
CA LEU A 27 -0.30 5.60 -11.57
C LEU A 27 -0.72 6.39 -12.80
N ARG A 28 -2.00 6.30 -13.19
CA ARG A 28 -2.52 7.05 -14.33
C ARG A 28 -2.51 8.55 -14.08
N ASP A 29 -2.94 8.98 -12.90
CA ASP A 29 -3.05 10.40 -12.57
C ASP A 29 -1.70 11.09 -12.41
N LEU A 30 -0.70 10.38 -11.87
CA LEU A 30 0.61 10.92 -11.55
C LEU A 30 1.66 10.71 -12.66
N TYR A 31 1.36 9.89 -13.69
CA TYR A 31 2.29 9.61 -14.80
C TYR A 31 2.86 10.88 -15.45
N GLY A 32 2.01 11.88 -15.68
CA GLY A 32 2.42 13.15 -16.29
C GLY A 32 3.15 14.12 -15.34
N HIS A 33 3.12 13.86 -14.03
CA HIS A 33 3.54 14.80 -12.99
C HIS A 33 4.82 14.38 -12.25
N MET A 34 5.17 13.10 -12.37
CA MET A 34 6.38 12.49 -11.83
C MET A 34 7.50 12.51 -12.88
N ASP A 35 8.74 12.66 -12.42
CA ASP A 35 9.90 12.34 -13.26
C ASP A 35 10.02 10.81 -13.43
N LYS A 36 10.79 10.38 -14.44
CA LYS A 36 10.93 8.96 -14.78
C LYS A 36 11.45 8.11 -13.61
N GLY A 37 12.31 8.68 -12.76
CA GLY A 37 12.89 7.97 -11.61
C GLY A 37 11.85 7.80 -10.50
N ALA A 38 11.18 8.88 -10.11
CA ALA A 38 10.11 8.83 -9.12
C ALA A 38 8.95 7.93 -9.55
N PHE A 39 8.55 7.97 -10.83
CA PHE A 39 7.52 7.10 -11.37
C PHE A 39 7.96 5.63 -11.38
N ALA A 40 9.23 5.33 -11.73
CA ALA A 40 9.75 3.98 -11.69
C ALA A 40 9.77 3.41 -10.25
N LEU A 41 10.19 4.19 -9.26
CA LEU A 41 10.15 3.79 -7.85
C LEU A 41 8.71 3.56 -7.37
N PHE A 42 7.80 4.47 -7.70
CA PHE A 42 6.40 4.35 -7.30
C PHE A 42 5.73 3.12 -7.95
N SER A 43 5.90 2.94 -9.26
CA SER A 43 5.34 1.80 -10.00
C SER A 43 5.91 0.46 -9.54
N ALA A 44 7.23 0.35 -9.39
CA ALA A 44 7.86 -0.86 -8.84
C ALA A 44 7.30 -1.17 -7.44
N GLY A 45 7.22 -0.16 -6.58
CA GLY A 45 6.73 -0.32 -5.22
C GLY A 45 5.28 -0.82 -5.14
N VAL A 46 4.36 -0.21 -5.90
CA VAL A 46 2.95 -0.63 -5.87
C VAL A 46 2.71 -1.97 -6.55
N ILE A 47 3.54 -2.35 -7.54
CA ILE A 47 3.54 -3.69 -8.14
C ILE A 47 3.95 -4.72 -7.08
N ASP A 48 5.05 -4.48 -6.35
CA ASP A 48 5.54 -5.37 -5.29
C ASP A 48 4.48 -5.57 -4.19
N VAL A 49 3.84 -4.50 -3.71
CA VAL A 49 2.77 -4.60 -2.70
C VAL A 49 1.59 -5.42 -3.22
N THR A 50 1.16 -5.17 -4.47
CA THR A 50 0.00 -5.86 -5.07
C THR A 50 0.30 -7.34 -5.27
N LEU A 51 1.49 -7.68 -5.76
CA LEU A 51 1.92 -9.06 -5.96
C LEU A 51 2.09 -9.79 -4.62
N ALA A 52 2.70 -9.15 -3.62
CA ALA A 52 2.81 -9.72 -2.28
C ALA A 52 1.43 -10.05 -1.70
N GLY A 53 0.48 -9.11 -1.79
CA GLY A 53 -0.91 -9.34 -1.36
C GLY A 53 -1.60 -10.49 -2.09
N ALA A 54 -1.50 -10.51 -3.43
CA ALA A 54 -2.10 -11.57 -4.25
C ALA A 54 -1.48 -12.96 -3.96
N LEU A 55 -0.17 -13.04 -3.80
CA LEU A 55 0.54 -14.28 -3.46
C LEU A 55 0.16 -14.78 -2.07
N LYS A 56 0.00 -13.88 -1.09
CA LYS A 56 -0.46 -14.26 0.26
C LYS A 56 -1.89 -14.78 0.27
N ALA A 57 -2.81 -14.11 -0.43
CA ALA A 57 -4.18 -14.60 -0.59
C ALA A 57 -4.23 -15.96 -1.31
N THR A 58 -3.35 -16.14 -2.31
CA THR A 58 -3.19 -17.43 -3.02
C THR A 58 -2.68 -18.53 -2.10
N TRP A 59 -1.67 -18.25 -1.26
CA TRP A 59 -1.17 -19.19 -0.28
C TRP A 59 -2.24 -19.61 0.74
N LYS A 60 -2.97 -18.64 1.31
CA LYS A 60 -4.09 -18.93 2.23
C LYS A 60 -5.16 -19.81 1.57
N LEU A 61 -5.47 -19.57 0.30
CA LEU A 61 -6.43 -20.38 -0.47
C LEU A 61 -5.92 -21.81 -0.68
N LEU A 62 -4.66 -21.98 -1.06
CA LEU A 62 -4.03 -23.30 -1.27
C LEU A 62 -3.92 -24.09 0.04
N TYR A 63 -3.61 -23.40 1.14
CA TYR A 63 -3.56 -23.96 2.49
C TYR A 63 -4.95 -24.42 2.96
N ALA A 64 -5.97 -23.57 2.80
CA ALA A 64 -7.35 -23.89 3.15
C ALA A 64 -7.95 -25.02 2.29
N ALA A 65 -7.53 -25.13 1.02
CA ALA A 65 -7.94 -26.20 0.11
C ALA A 65 -7.23 -27.55 0.37
N GLY A 66 -6.28 -27.61 1.32
CA GLY A 66 -5.58 -28.84 1.69
C GLY A 66 -4.62 -29.37 0.61
N VAL A 67 -4.19 -28.53 -0.33
CA VAL A 67 -3.34 -28.95 -1.46
C VAL A 67 -1.88 -29.07 -1.03
N CYS A 68 -1.27 -28.00 -0.50
CA CYS A 68 0.09 -27.99 0.04
C CYS A 68 0.37 -26.70 0.83
N ASN A 69 1.19 -26.78 1.89
CA ASN A 69 1.67 -25.59 2.61
C ASN A 69 2.98 -25.09 2.00
N PHE A 70 2.90 -24.06 1.15
CA PHE A 70 4.08 -23.39 0.60
C PHE A 70 4.57 -22.29 1.54
N GLU A 71 5.26 -22.64 2.62
CA GLU A 71 5.75 -21.67 3.63
C GLU A 71 6.59 -20.54 3.03
N ALA A 72 7.32 -20.81 1.94
CA ALA A 72 8.08 -19.79 1.22
C ALA A 72 7.21 -18.64 0.67
N LEU A 73 5.95 -18.91 0.31
CA LEU A 73 5.01 -17.89 -0.20
C LEU A 73 4.53 -16.95 0.90
N ASP A 74 4.34 -17.44 2.13
CA ASP A 74 4.00 -16.58 3.26
C ASP A 74 5.23 -15.82 3.77
N ALA A 75 6.39 -16.48 3.81
CA ALA A 75 7.65 -15.86 4.25
C ALA A 75 8.08 -14.67 3.36
N MET A 76 7.82 -14.74 2.05
CA MET A 76 8.18 -13.65 1.12
C MET A 76 7.26 -12.43 1.22
N PHE A 77 6.08 -12.56 1.84
CA PHE A 77 5.09 -11.48 1.92
C PHE A 77 5.67 -10.23 2.60
N PHE A 78 6.20 -10.38 3.82
CA PHE A 78 6.68 -9.25 4.62
C PHE A 78 7.82 -8.48 3.94
N PRO A 79 8.89 -9.14 3.42
CA PRO A 79 9.96 -8.44 2.73
C PRO A 79 9.47 -7.71 1.46
N VAL A 80 8.70 -8.39 0.60
CA VAL A 80 8.26 -7.82 -0.68
C VAL A 80 7.28 -6.67 -0.45
N GLN A 81 6.31 -6.83 0.45
CA GLN A 81 5.34 -5.77 0.77
C GLN A 81 6.02 -4.57 1.44
N SER A 82 6.97 -4.80 2.35
CA SER A 82 7.69 -3.74 3.05
C SER A 82 8.53 -2.89 2.10
N ILE A 83 9.33 -3.55 1.24
CA ILE A 83 10.11 -2.89 0.19
C ILE A 83 9.17 -2.15 -0.76
N GLY A 84 8.07 -2.79 -1.14
CA GLY A 84 7.08 -2.20 -2.02
C GLY A 84 6.50 -0.87 -1.49
N PHE A 85 6.06 -0.84 -0.23
CA PHE A 85 5.56 0.39 0.39
C PHE A 85 6.65 1.45 0.56
N LEU A 86 7.88 1.05 0.89
CA LEU A 86 9.00 1.98 0.99
C LEU A 86 9.29 2.66 -0.36
N LEU A 87 9.36 1.87 -1.44
CA LEU A 87 9.57 2.38 -2.80
C LEU A 87 8.40 3.26 -3.26
N ALA A 88 7.15 2.85 -2.96
CA ALA A 88 5.96 3.63 -3.26
C ALA A 88 5.96 4.99 -2.55
N GLY A 89 6.21 5.00 -1.23
CA GLY A 89 6.33 6.21 -0.43
C GLY A 89 7.47 7.11 -0.90
N ALA A 90 8.65 6.55 -1.17
CA ALA A 90 9.80 7.30 -1.68
C ALA A 90 9.51 7.93 -3.06
N GLY A 91 8.87 7.20 -3.97
CA GLY A 91 8.46 7.72 -5.28
C GLY A 91 7.50 8.91 -5.16
N LEU A 92 6.51 8.83 -4.27
CA LEU A 92 5.58 9.93 -4.02
C LEU A 92 6.23 11.12 -3.30
N LEU A 93 7.14 10.86 -2.36
CA LEU A 93 7.85 11.90 -1.64
C LEU A 93 8.81 12.67 -2.55
N THR A 94 9.55 11.96 -3.40
CA THR A 94 10.45 12.58 -4.39
C THR A 94 9.68 13.49 -5.35
N MET A 95 8.46 13.10 -5.75
CA MET A 95 7.57 13.97 -6.55
C MET A 95 7.25 15.31 -5.85
N LEU A 96 7.07 15.31 -4.51
CA LEU A 96 6.80 16.52 -3.73
C LEU A 96 8.05 17.37 -3.46
N LEU A 97 9.18 16.73 -3.16
CA LEU A 97 10.41 17.39 -2.73
C LEU A 97 11.28 17.90 -3.89
N GLN A 98 11.23 17.26 -5.07
CA GLN A 98 12.16 17.59 -6.14
C GLN A 98 11.71 18.73 -7.08
N LYS A 99 12.59 19.74 -7.15
CA LYS A 99 13.03 20.41 -8.38
C LYS A 99 13.81 19.36 -9.20
N ARG A 100 13.41 19.06 -10.44
CA ARG A 100 14.02 18.06 -11.37
C ARG A 100 15.52 17.84 -11.09
N SER A 101 15.89 16.79 -10.37
CA SER A 101 17.28 16.37 -10.22
C SER A 101 17.35 14.88 -10.50
N GLY A 102 18.05 14.52 -11.58
CA GLY A 102 18.14 13.17 -12.16
C GLY A 102 18.92 12.16 -11.33
N THR A 103 18.66 12.08 -10.02
CA THR A 103 19.24 11.08 -9.15
C THR A 103 18.24 9.94 -9.00
N ALA A 104 18.34 8.97 -9.91
CA ALA A 104 17.69 7.68 -9.72
C ALA A 104 18.28 7.08 -8.43
N LEU A 105 17.50 7.08 -7.35
CA LEU A 105 17.85 6.35 -6.14
C LEU A 105 17.83 4.88 -6.54
N ALA A 106 19.02 4.30 -6.72
CA ALA A 106 19.18 2.89 -6.97
C ALA A 106 18.53 2.15 -5.78
N ALA A 107 17.52 1.33 -6.09
CA ALA A 107 16.95 0.39 -5.14
C ALA A 107 18.05 -0.60 -4.76
N VAL A 108 18.81 -0.29 -3.72
CA VAL A 108 19.78 -1.22 -3.14
C VAL A 108 18.94 -2.29 -2.46
N ALA A 109 19.07 -3.53 -2.92
CA ALA A 109 18.45 -4.68 -2.29
C ALA A 109 18.78 -4.66 -0.78
N PRO A 110 17.78 -4.61 0.12
CA PRO A 110 18.08 -4.61 1.53
C PRO A 110 18.80 -5.92 1.88
N PRO A 111 19.83 -5.87 2.76
CA PRO A 111 20.41 -7.07 3.31
C PRO A 111 19.28 -7.93 3.90
N LEU A 112 19.33 -9.24 3.68
CA LEU A 112 18.41 -10.20 4.26
C LEU A 112 18.57 -10.18 5.79
N PHE A 113 17.92 -9.22 6.44
CA PHE A 113 17.81 -9.14 7.89
C PHE A 113 16.74 -10.13 8.33
N THR A 114 17.08 -10.98 9.27
CA THR A 114 16.19 -12.00 9.85
C THR A 114 15.16 -11.42 10.83
N GLY A 115 15.16 -10.10 11.05
CA GLY A 115 14.28 -9.43 12.01
C GLY A 115 13.03 -8.82 11.37
N THR A 116 11.86 -9.38 11.67
CA THR A 116 10.53 -8.91 11.22
C THR A 116 10.28 -7.43 11.56
N PHE A 117 10.86 -6.92 12.66
CA PHE A 117 10.68 -5.55 13.13
C PHE A 117 11.17 -4.49 12.12
N VAL A 118 12.29 -4.74 11.43
CA VAL A 118 12.82 -3.79 10.43
C VAL A 118 11.85 -3.68 9.24
N PHE A 119 11.34 -4.81 8.74
CA PHE A 119 10.37 -4.81 7.65
C PHE A 119 9.05 -4.15 8.04
N VAL A 120 8.56 -4.37 9.27
CA VAL A 120 7.38 -3.67 9.78
C VAL A 120 7.63 -2.15 9.86
N GLY A 121 8.79 -1.73 10.38
CA GLY A 121 9.16 -0.31 10.45
C GLY A 121 9.23 0.36 9.07
N LEU A 122 9.85 -0.30 8.09
CA LEU A 122 9.92 0.19 6.71
C LEU A 122 8.54 0.23 6.03
N MET A 123 7.68 -0.76 6.31
CA MET A 123 6.32 -0.80 5.79
C MET A 123 5.48 0.36 6.34
N VAL A 124 5.52 0.58 7.67
CA VAL A 124 4.80 1.68 8.33
C VAL A 124 5.32 3.03 7.85
N ALA A 125 6.64 3.19 7.72
CA ALA A 125 7.24 4.41 7.21
C ALA A 125 6.83 4.67 5.75
N GLY A 126 6.94 3.67 4.87
CA GLY A 126 6.57 3.79 3.45
C GLY A 126 5.09 4.10 3.24
N LEU A 127 4.22 3.36 3.93
CA LEU A 127 2.78 3.62 3.92
C LEU A 127 2.43 5.00 4.49
N GLY A 128 3.04 5.37 5.63
CA GLY A 128 2.81 6.67 6.25
C GLY A 128 3.24 7.83 5.36
N VAL A 129 4.36 7.68 4.64
CA VAL A 129 4.80 8.66 3.65
C VAL A 129 3.81 8.75 2.48
N MET A 130 3.35 7.60 1.95
CA MET A 130 2.34 7.58 0.89
C MET A 130 1.07 8.31 1.31
N ASP A 131 0.50 7.98 2.47
CA ASP A 131 -0.73 8.61 2.98
C ASP A 131 -0.52 10.08 3.32
N ALA A 132 0.64 10.48 3.85
CA ALA A 132 0.98 11.88 4.07
C ALA A 132 1.02 12.67 2.76
N VAL A 133 1.62 12.11 1.70
CA VAL A 133 1.64 12.75 0.38
C VAL A 133 0.22 12.90 -0.17
N LEU A 134 -0.63 11.87 -0.04
CA LEU A 134 -2.04 11.94 -0.45
C LEU A 134 -2.82 13.00 0.35
N CYS A 135 -2.56 13.14 1.65
CA CYS A 135 -3.13 14.20 2.49
C CYS A 135 -2.67 15.59 2.03
N ILE A 136 -1.39 15.77 1.70
CA ILE A 136 -0.86 17.03 1.17
C ILE A 136 -1.51 17.35 -0.18
N LEU A 137 -1.69 16.36 -1.06
CA LEU A 137 -2.39 16.55 -2.34
C LEU A 137 -3.85 16.95 -2.11
N ALA A 138 -4.58 16.28 -1.19
CA ALA A 138 -5.94 16.65 -0.82
C ALA A 138 -6.06 18.09 -0.29
N ALA A 139 -5.13 18.52 0.57
CA ALA A 139 -5.05 19.90 1.06
C ALA A 139 -4.81 20.89 -0.09
N LYS A 140 -3.88 20.59 -1.01
CA LYS A 140 -3.63 21.40 -2.22
C LYS A 140 -4.83 21.49 -3.14
N ARG A 141 -5.72 20.49 -3.16
CA ARG A 141 -6.99 20.52 -3.91
C ARG A 141 -8.13 21.21 -3.15
N LYS A 142 -7.87 21.85 -2.00
CA LYS A 142 -8.87 22.50 -1.14
C LYS A 142 -9.99 21.56 -0.69
N LYS A 143 -9.69 20.26 -0.54
CA LYS A 143 -10.61 19.23 -0.04
C LYS A 143 -10.03 18.58 1.24
N PRO A 144 -9.85 19.34 2.34
CA PRO A 144 -9.21 18.84 3.55
C PRO A 144 -9.99 17.70 4.23
N TRP A 145 -11.28 17.56 3.95
CA TRP A 145 -12.08 16.44 4.45
C TRP A 145 -11.58 15.07 3.96
N LEU A 146 -10.89 15.00 2.81
CA LEU A 146 -10.26 13.76 2.33
C LEU A 146 -9.10 13.30 3.22
N ILE A 147 -8.49 14.21 3.99
CA ILE A 147 -7.45 13.87 4.97
C ILE A 147 -8.01 12.90 6.02
N ALA A 148 -9.26 13.08 6.45
CA ALA A 148 -9.89 12.17 7.39
C ALA A 148 -10.06 10.76 6.81
N ILE A 149 -10.33 10.64 5.49
CA ILE A 149 -10.43 9.35 4.80
C ILE A 149 -9.07 8.65 4.75
N PHE A 150 -8.01 9.38 4.37
CA PHE A 150 -6.66 8.80 4.33
C PHE A 150 -6.13 8.48 5.74
N ALA A 151 -6.44 9.31 6.74
CA ALA A 151 -6.10 9.02 8.13
C ALA A 151 -6.81 7.75 8.63
N LEU A 152 -8.08 7.56 8.27
CA LEU A 152 -8.83 6.33 8.59
C LEU A 152 -8.18 5.10 7.93
N SER A 153 -7.85 5.19 6.64
CA SER A 153 -7.12 4.14 5.91
C SER A 153 -5.80 3.77 6.61
N PHE A 154 -5.01 4.78 6.99
CA PHE A 154 -3.75 4.59 7.67
C PHE A 154 -3.93 3.90 9.03
N VAL A 155 -4.89 4.36 9.84
CA VAL A 155 -5.20 3.77 11.15
C VAL A 155 -5.66 2.32 10.99
N CYS A 156 -6.55 2.02 10.04
CA CYS A 156 -6.96 0.64 9.76
C CYS A 156 -5.76 -0.25 9.38
N SER A 157 -4.83 0.26 8.59
CA SER A 157 -3.61 -0.46 8.19
C SER A 157 -2.67 -0.70 9.37
N LEU A 158 -2.54 0.26 10.31
CA LEU A 158 -1.79 0.07 11.56
C LEU A 158 -2.46 -0.94 12.48
N CYS A 159 -3.79 -0.89 12.61
CA CYS A 159 -4.57 -1.86 13.38
C CYS A 159 -4.37 -3.27 12.83
N MET A 160 -4.35 -3.44 11.50
CA MET A 160 -4.04 -4.72 10.88
C MET A 160 -2.60 -5.19 11.21
N GLY A 161 -1.62 -4.29 11.16
CA GLY A 161 -0.24 -4.61 11.55
C GLY A 161 -0.13 -5.07 13.01
N TYR A 162 -0.89 -4.46 13.92
CA TYR A 162 -0.98 -4.88 15.32
C TYR A 162 -1.68 -6.24 15.46
N LEU A 163 -2.83 -6.43 14.80
CA LEU A 163 -3.55 -7.71 14.82
C LEU A 163 -2.69 -8.83 14.25
N SER A 164 -1.88 -8.54 13.23
CA SER A 164 -0.91 -9.47 12.65
C SER A 164 0.15 -9.98 13.63
N SER A 165 0.32 -9.33 14.78
CA SER A 165 1.25 -9.74 15.84
C SER A 165 0.59 -10.55 16.97
N GLN A 166 -0.74 -10.72 16.93
CA GLN A 166 -1.51 -11.50 17.89
C GLN A 166 -1.72 -12.95 17.41
N ASP A 167 -2.07 -13.86 18.32
CA ASP A 167 -2.38 -15.25 17.97
C ASP A 167 -3.70 -15.36 17.19
N PHE A 168 -3.61 -15.79 15.92
CA PHE A 168 -4.77 -16.05 15.04
C PHE A 168 -5.39 -17.44 15.23
N ALA A 169 -5.18 -18.06 16.39
CA ALA A 169 -5.77 -19.35 16.73
C ALA A 169 -7.30 -19.28 16.83
N GLU A 170 -7.87 -18.09 17.03
CA GLU A 170 -9.31 -17.85 17.00
C GLU A 170 -9.82 -17.36 15.64
N THR A 171 -10.83 -18.03 15.09
CA THR A 171 -11.53 -17.67 13.84
C THR A 171 -12.10 -16.25 13.86
N SER A 172 -12.53 -15.76 15.04
CA SER A 172 -13.04 -14.40 15.26
C SER A 172 -11.98 -13.33 14.93
N MET A 173 -10.73 -13.56 15.33
CA MET A 173 -9.62 -12.63 15.10
C MET A 173 -9.26 -12.51 13.62
N ASN A 174 -9.34 -13.62 12.88
CA ASN A 174 -9.15 -13.60 11.44
C ASN A 174 -10.23 -12.76 10.73
N TRP A 175 -11.51 -12.96 11.07
CA TRP A 175 -12.60 -12.16 10.46
C TRP A 175 -12.50 -10.66 10.79
N ILE A 176 -12.07 -10.32 12.01
CA ILE A 176 -11.85 -8.92 12.39
C ILE A 176 -10.69 -8.32 11.59
N ALA A 177 -9.58 -9.05 11.43
CA ALA A 177 -8.43 -8.60 10.65
C ALA A 177 -8.80 -8.40 9.17
N GLU A 178 -9.52 -9.35 8.56
CA GLU A 178 -10.04 -9.24 7.20
C GLU A 178 -10.96 -8.02 7.05
N GLY A 179 -11.90 -7.84 7.98
CA GLY A 179 -12.85 -6.72 7.97
C GLY A 179 -12.14 -5.36 8.06
N ILE A 180 -11.17 -5.23 8.96
CA ILE A 180 -10.36 -4.00 9.10
C ILE A 180 -9.56 -3.74 7.83
N ASN A 181 -8.99 -4.77 7.20
CA ASN A 181 -8.23 -4.61 5.97
C ASN A 181 -9.12 -4.20 4.79
N VAL A 182 -10.31 -4.77 4.66
CA VAL A 182 -11.32 -4.37 3.65
C VAL A 182 -11.72 -2.90 3.84
N VAL A 183 -11.98 -2.47 5.08
CA VAL A 183 -12.30 -1.07 5.38
C VAL A 183 -11.10 -0.15 5.10
N GLY A 184 -9.90 -0.55 5.49
CA GLY A 184 -8.66 0.21 5.24
C GLY A 184 -8.41 0.43 3.75
N GLN A 185 -8.33 -0.65 2.97
CA GLN A 185 -8.09 -0.53 1.52
C GLN A 185 -9.29 0.07 0.76
N GLY A 186 -10.52 -0.16 1.25
CA GLY A 186 -11.72 0.46 0.68
C GLY A 186 -11.75 1.97 0.89
N THR A 187 -11.34 2.45 2.07
CA THR A 187 -11.22 3.89 2.35
C THR A 187 -10.05 4.52 1.59
N LEU A 188 -8.93 3.81 1.41
CA LEU A 188 -7.85 4.25 0.51
C LEU A 188 -8.36 4.45 -0.92
N LEU A 189 -9.03 3.44 -1.48
CA LEU A 189 -9.61 3.49 -2.83
C LEU A 189 -10.60 4.65 -2.95
N LEU A 190 -11.51 4.81 -1.98
CA LEU A 190 -12.46 5.91 -1.96
C LEU A 190 -11.74 7.27 -1.95
N GLY A 191 -10.73 7.43 -1.09
CA GLY A 191 -9.94 8.66 -0.99
C GLY A 191 -9.23 8.99 -2.30
N VAL A 192 -8.57 8.01 -2.92
CA VAL A 192 -7.90 8.16 -4.21
C VAL A 192 -8.89 8.47 -5.33
N TRP A 193 -10.00 7.76 -5.42
CA TRP A 193 -11.02 7.97 -6.45
C TRP A 193 -11.66 9.36 -6.34
N LEU A 194 -11.93 9.82 -5.12
CA LEU A 194 -12.40 11.18 -4.88
C LEU A 194 -11.32 12.21 -5.24
N LEU A 195 -10.06 11.96 -4.91
CA LEU A 195 -8.96 12.84 -5.27
C LEU A 195 -8.81 12.96 -6.80
N HIS A 196 -8.91 11.83 -7.51
CA HIS A 196 -8.98 11.76 -8.97
C HIS A 196 -10.11 12.61 -9.53
N LYS A 197 -11.34 12.42 -9.03
CA LYS A 197 -12.53 13.19 -9.45
C LYS A 197 -12.40 14.69 -9.16
N ASN A 198 -11.64 15.06 -8.14
CA ASN A 198 -11.30 16.46 -7.85
C ASN A 198 -10.12 16.98 -8.69
N GLY A 199 -9.78 16.30 -9.79
CA GLY A 199 -8.89 16.73 -10.86
C GLY A 199 -7.40 16.51 -10.60
N LEU A 200 -7.04 15.46 -9.85
CA LEU A 200 -5.63 15.11 -9.64
C LEU A 200 -4.87 14.92 -10.96
N ALA A 201 -5.49 14.28 -11.96
CA ALA A 201 -4.91 14.12 -13.30
C ALA A 201 -4.63 15.46 -14.01
N GLU A 202 -5.49 16.46 -13.81
CA GLU A 202 -5.39 17.80 -14.39
C GLU A 202 -4.45 18.73 -13.60
N TRP A 203 -3.80 18.22 -12.56
CA TRP A 203 -2.90 18.99 -11.73
C TRP A 203 -1.67 19.46 -12.51
N GLN A 204 -1.71 20.62 -13.15
CA GLN A 204 -0.50 21.27 -13.59
C GLN A 204 0.34 21.61 -12.35
N LYS A 205 1.55 21.04 -12.23
CA LYS A 205 2.60 21.61 -11.38
C LYS A 205 2.62 23.10 -11.71
N GLN A 206 2.17 23.95 -10.77
CA GLN A 206 2.32 25.39 -10.92
C GLN A 206 3.82 25.62 -11.09
N GLY A 207 4.22 25.82 -12.34
CA GLY A 207 5.60 26.07 -12.72
C GLY A 207 6.05 27.31 -11.97
N GLY A 208 7.06 27.13 -11.12
CA GLY A 208 7.77 28.14 -10.35
C GLY A 208 7.32 29.58 -10.56
N ARG A 209 6.32 30.01 -9.79
CA ARG A 209 6.02 31.43 -9.59
C ARG A 209 5.28 31.63 -8.28
N CYS A 210 6.06 32.01 -7.27
CA CYS A 210 5.90 33.23 -6.45
C CYS A 210 7.31 33.44 -5.84
N ALA A 211 8.06 34.42 -6.32
CA ALA A 211 7.97 35.86 -6.04
C ALA A 211 8.99 36.21 -4.95
#